data_AF-A0A3D5Q7C5-F1
#
_entry.id   AF-A0A3D5Q7C5-F1
#
_cell.length_a   1.000
_cell.length_b   1.000
_cell.length_c   1.000
_cell.angle_alpha   90.00
_cell.angle_beta   90.00
_cell.angle_gamma   90.00
#
_symmetry.space_group_name_H-M   'P 1'
#
loop_
_entity.id
_entity.type
_entity.pdbx_description
1 polymer ?
#
loop_
_entity_poly.entity_id
_entity_poly.type
_entity_poly.pdbx_seq_one_letter_code
_entity_poly.pdbx_strand_id
1 'polypeptide(L)'
;MPNTVMSSFAHNFLGRAPVWYKQVILLFLLVNPVAYYLLGPGFTGWMLIGEFIFTLAMALKCYPLLPGGLLAVEAMLIGLTTPDAVYLEVLTNFPVILLLMFMVAGI
;
A
#
# COMPACT_ATOMS: atom_id res chain seq x y z
N MET A 1 18.61 19.38 20.06
CA MET A 1 17.15 19.27 20.25
C MET A 1 16.85 17.81 20.54
N PRO A 2 16.09 17.45 21.59
CA PRO A 2 15.90 16.04 21.93
C PRO A 2 15.07 15.43 20.81
N ASN A 3 15.71 14.63 19.96
CA ASN A 3 15.03 13.91 18.90
C ASN A 3 14.20 12.84 19.58
N THR A 4 12.93 13.15 19.83
CA THR A 4 11.93 12.18 20.26
C THR A 4 12.02 10.98 19.32
N VAL A 5 12.14 9.77 19.86
CA VAL A 5 12.19 8.51 19.08
C VAL A 5 11.09 8.47 18.00
N MET A 6 9.92 9.04 18.31
CA MET A 6 8.79 9.24 17.39
C MET A 6 9.14 10.06 16.13
N SER A 7 9.91 11.14 16.28
CA SER A 7 10.35 12.00 15.17
C SER A 7 11.37 11.28 14.27
N SER A 8 12.22 10.44 14.84
CA SER A 8 13.18 9.64 14.08
C SER A 8 12.49 8.54 13.26
N PHE A 9 11.48 7.89 13.84
CA PHE A 9 10.64 6.92 13.12
C PHE A 9 9.85 7.58 11.98
N ALA A 10 9.20 8.73 12.22
CA ALA A 10 8.49 9.47 11.18
C ALA A 10 9.39 9.94 10.04
N HIS A 11 10.65 10.30 10.34
CA HIS A 11 11.62 10.69 9.31
C HIS A 11 12.06 9.50 8.45
N ASN A 12 12.17 8.30 9.02
CA ASN A 12 12.55 7.08 8.29
C ASN A 12 11.35 6.36 7.62
N PHE A 13 10.13 6.60 8.07
CA PHE A 13 8.91 6.02 7.49
C PHE A 13 8.77 6.40 6.01
N LEU A 14 8.62 5.43 5.11
CA LEU A 14 8.55 5.62 3.64
C LEU A 14 9.78 6.33 3.01
N GLY A 15 10.93 6.35 3.68
CA GLY A 15 12.19 6.88 3.12
C GLY A 15 12.14 8.37 2.80
N ARG A 16 12.70 8.78 1.64
CA ARG A 16 12.78 10.18 1.17
C ARG A 16 11.48 10.70 0.53
N ALA A 17 10.33 10.13 0.86
CA ALA A 17 9.05 10.65 0.37
C ALA A 17 8.73 12.04 0.97
N PRO A 18 8.02 12.91 0.23
CA PRO A 18 7.53 14.18 0.76
C PRO A 18 6.70 14.00 2.03
N VAL A 19 6.84 14.91 3.00
CA VAL A 19 6.16 14.81 4.31
C VAL A 19 4.63 14.75 4.16
N TRP A 20 4.06 15.56 3.27
CA TRP A 20 2.62 15.57 3.00
C TRP A 20 2.12 14.20 2.51
N TYR A 21 2.92 13.49 1.72
CA TYR A 21 2.55 12.17 1.21
C TYR A 21 2.55 11.12 2.33
N LYS A 22 3.55 11.17 3.23
CA LYS A 22 3.57 10.30 4.42
C LYS A 22 2.33 10.53 5.30
N GLN A 23 1.90 11.78 5.46
CA GLN A 23 0.69 12.13 6.20
C GLN A 23 -0.58 11.60 5.53
N VAL A 24 -0.69 11.68 4.20
CA VAL A 24 -1.82 11.13 3.45
C VAL A 24 -1.91 9.61 3.59
N ILE A 25 -0.78 8.88 3.46
CA ILE A 25 -0.78 7.42 3.65
C ILE A 25 -1.18 7.05 5.09
N LEU A 26 -0.70 7.80 6.08
CA LEU A 26 -1.08 7.58 7.47
C LEU A 26 -2.57 7.85 7.70
N LEU A 27 -3.14 8.86 7.02
CA LEU A 27 -4.57 9.14 7.04
C LEU A 27 -5.36 7.95 6.45
N PHE A 28 -4.96 7.42 5.30
CA PHE A 28 -5.60 6.27 4.67
C PHE A 28 -5.62 5.05 5.60
N LEU A 29 -4.47 4.72 6.21
CA LEU A 29 -4.36 3.65 7.22
C LEU A 29 -5.23 3.86 8.48
N LEU A 30 -5.67 5.08 8.77
CA LEU A 30 -6.59 5.33 9.88
C LEU A 30 -8.05 5.31 9.42
N VAL A 31 -8.32 5.73 8.18
CA VAL A 31 -9.67 5.82 7.64
C VAL A 31 -10.18 4.44 7.21
N ASN A 32 -9.33 3.56 6.68
CA ASN A 32 -9.74 2.24 6.18
C ASN A 32 -10.43 1.35 7.24
N PRO A 33 -9.90 1.20 8.47
CA PRO A 33 -10.59 0.41 9.49
C PRO A 33 -11.91 1.06 9.92
N VAL A 34 -11.92 2.40 10.00
CA VAL A 34 -13.14 3.15 10.34
C VAL A 34 -14.21 2.99 9.26
N ALA A 35 -13.83 3.07 7.98
CA ALA A 35 -14.71 2.84 6.84
C ALA A 35 -15.24 1.40 6.83
N TYR A 36 -14.40 0.42 7.17
CA TYR A 36 -14.82 -0.98 7.30
C TYR A 36 -15.95 -1.15 8.32
N TYR A 37 -15.78 -0.59 9.53
CA TYR A 37 -16.79 -0.72 10.58
C TYR A 37 -18.06 0.10 10.33
N LEU A 38 -17.98 1.25 9.64
CA LEU A 38 -19.13 2.14 9.43
C LEU A 38 -19.89 1.86 8.14
N LEU A 39 -19.20 1.54 7.06
CA LEU A 39 -19.74 1.45 5.69
C LEU A 39 -19.70 0.03 5.13
N GLY A 40 -19.01 -0.89 5.82
CA GLY A 40 -18.93 -2.30 5.47
C GLY A 40 -17.85 -2.63 4.43
N PRO A 41 -17.69 -3.93 4.10
CA PRO A 41 -16.58 -4.43 3.29
C PRO A 41 -16.64 -3.98 1.82
N GLY A 42 -17.84 -3.89 1.24
CA GLY A 42 -17.99 -3.52 -0.18
C GLY A 42 -17.51 -2.10 -0.47
N PHE A 43 -17.92 -1.12 0.35
CA PHE A 43 -17.48 0.27 0.19
C PHE A 43 -15.98 0.41 0.47
N THR A 44 -15.50 -0.21 1.54
CA THR A 44 -14.09 -0.15 1.93
C THR A 44 -13.17 -0.75 0.87
N GLY A 45 -13.60 -1.82 0.19
CA GLY A 45 -12.87 -2.40 -0.94
C GLY A 45 -12.71 -1.41 -2.10
N TRP A 46 -13.78 -0.72 -2.50
CA TRP A 46 -13.70 0.32 -3.54
C TRP A 46 -12.86 1.51 -3.12
N MET A 47 -12.93 1.90 -1.85
CA MET A 47 -12.09 2.96 -1.30
C MET A 47 -10.60 2.59 -1.38
N LEU A 48 -10.22 1.38 -0.94
CA LEU A 48 -8.86 0.86 -1.03
C LEU A 48 -8.34 0.79 -2.47
N ILE A 49 -9.18 0.43 -3.44
CA ILE A 49 -8.79 0.47 -4.86
C ILE A 49 -8.42 1.90 -5.27
N GLY A 50 -9.22 2.90 -4.87
CA GLY A 50 -8.93 4.31 -5.14
C GLY A 50 -7.63 4.77 -4.49
N GLU A 51 -7.39 4.41 -3.23
CA GLU A 51 -6.15 4.72 -2.52
C GLU A 51 -4.94 4.04 -3.16
N PHE A 52 -5.09 2.79 -3.60
CA PHE A 52 -4.04 2.05 -4.29
C PHE A 52 -3.64 2.72 -5.61
N ILE A 53 -4.62 3.13 -6.42
CA ILE A 53 -4.36 3.90 -7.66
C ILE A 53 -3.65 5.22 -7.34
N PHE A 54 -4.05 5.91 -6.28
CA PHE A 54 -3.35 7.11 -5.82
C PHE A 54 -1.88 6.83 -5.46
N THR A 55 -1.60 5.73 -4.75
CA THR A 55 -0.21 5.35 -4.43
C THR A 55 0.60 5.01 -5.68
N LEU A 56 0.01 4.36 -6.68
CA LEU A 56 0.66 4.07 -7.97
C LEU A 56 0.97 5.36 -8.74
N ALA A 57 0.02 6.29 -8.80
CA ALA A 57 0.20 7.58 -9.46
C ALA A 57 1.33 8.40 -8.79
N MET A 58 1.42 8.33 -7.47
CA MET A 58 2.48 9.00 -6.70
C MET A 58 3.83 8.27 -6.78
N ALA A 59 3.83 6.94 -6.96
CA ALA A 59 5.05 6.16 -7.15
C ALA A 59 5.83 6.61 -8.39
N LEU A 60 5.14 7.06 -9.45
CA LEU A 60 5.75 7.65 -10.65
C LEU A 60 6.55 8.94 -10.35
N LYS A 61 6.21 9.66 -9.28
CA LYS A 61 6.87 10.91 -8.86
C LYS A 61 7.86 10.72 -7.72
N CYS A 62 7.59 9.80 -6.79
CA CYS A 62 8.31 9.75 -5.53
C CYS A 62 9.21 8.50 -5.37
N TYR A 63 9.05 7.45 -6.18
CA TYR A 63 9.77 6.16 -6.08
C TYR A 63 9.52 5.24 -4.86
N PRO A 64 8.64 5.48 -3.85
CA PRO A 64 8.22 4.41 -2.95
C PRO A 64 6.93 3.75 -3.47
N LEU A 65 7.04 2.49 -3.91
CA LEU A 65 5.90 1.57 -4.15
C LEU A 65 5.44 0.86 -2.87
N LEU A 66 6.24 0.96 -1.80
CA LEU A 66 5.97 0.41 -0.47
C LEU A 66 4.62 0.80 0.19
N PRO A 67 4.06 2.03 0.01
CA PRO A 67 2.79 2.39 0.64
C PRO A 67 1.59 1.63 0.06
N GLY A 68 1.62 1.25 -1.22
CA GLY A 68 0.56 0.39 -1.77
C GLY A 68 0.55 -1.00 -1.13
N GLY A 69 1.74 -1.54 -0.81
CA GLY A 69 1.87 -2.79 -0.04
C GLY A 69 1.37 -2.66 1.40
N LEU A 70 1.59 -1.51 2.05
CA LEU A 70 1.04 -1.23 3.39
C LEU A 70 -0.49 -1.28 3.40
N LEU A 71 -1.15 -0.66 2.42
CA LEU A 71 -2.61 -0.71 2.28
C LEU A 71 -3.12 -2.14 2.01
N ALA A 72 -2.40 -2.93 1.21
CA ALA A 72 -2.75 -4.32 0.97
C ALA A 72 -2.64 -5.19 2.24
N VAL A 73 -1.61 -4.95 3.06
CA VAL A 73 -1.45 -5.63 4.35
C VAL A 73 -2.55 -5.22 5.33
N GLU A 74 -2.90 -3.94 5.37
CA GLU A 74 -4.04 -3.48 6.16
C GLU A 74 -5.34 -4.17 5.75
N ALA A 75 -5.62 -4.25 4.44
CA ALA A 75 -6.80 -4.92 3.90
C ALA A 75 -6.90 -6.39 4.36
N MET A 76 -5.76 -7.10 4.44
CA MET A 76 -5.70 -8.44 5.03
C MET A 76 -6.02 -8.42 6.53
N LEU A 77 -5.44 -7.48 7.28
CA LEU A 77 -5.60 -7.40 8.74
C LEU A 77 -7.04 -7.03 9.15
N ILE A 78 -7.72 -6.17 8.39
CA ILE A 78 -9.12 -5.80 8.65
C ILE A 78 -10.12 -6.84 8.13
N GLY A 79 -9.64 -7.91 7.48
CA GLY A 79 -10.47 -9.04 7.06
C GLY A 79 -11.20 -8.87 5.73
N LEU A 80 -10.70 -8.01 4.82
CA LEU A 80 -11.24 -7.91 3.45
C LEU A 80 -10.79 -9.07 2.55
N THR A 81 -9.67 -9.72 2.88
CA THR A 81 -9.15 -10.87 2.18
C THR A 81 -8.37 -11.77 3.14
N THR A 82 -8.12 -13.02 2.75
CA THR A 82 -7.34 -13.97 3.56
C THR A 82 -5.92 -14.12 3.02
N PRO A 83 -4.94 -14.46 3.88
CA PRO A 83 -3.57 -14.70 3.45
C PRO A 83 -3.47 -15.78 2.36
N ASP A 84 -4.28 -16.85 2.47
CA ASP A 84 -4.31 -17.94 1.48
C ASP A 84 -4.82 -17.46 0.12
N ALA A 85 -5.87 -16.62 0.09
CA ALA A 85 -6.39 -16.05 -1.15
C ALA A 85 -5.37 -15.13 -1.82
N VAL A 86 -4.71 -14.27 -1.04
CA VAL A 86 -3.64 -13.40 -1.54
C VAL A 86 -2.47 -14.21 -2.08
N TYR A 87 -2.06 -15.26 -1.37
CA TYR A 87 -0.99 -16.15 -1.82
C TYR A 87 -1.32 -16.82 -3.17
N LEU A 88 -2.54 -17.37 -3.32
CA LEU A 88 -2.98 -17.96 -4.58
C LEU A 88 -3.03 -16.95 -5.73
N GLU A 89 -3.50 -15.73 -5.48
CA GLU A 89 -3.50 -14.66 -6.48
C GLU A 89 -2.08 -14.26 -6.89
N VAL A 90 -1.17 -14.13 -5.93
CA VAL A 90 0.24 -13.84 -6.20
C VAL A 90 0.86 -14.95 -7.03
N LEU A 91 0.65 -16.23 -6.68
CA LEU A 91 1.15 -17.37 -7.46
C LEU A 91 0.59 -17.39 -8.89
N THR A 92 -0.69 -17.12 -9.06
CA THR A 92 -1.35 -17.09 -10.37
C THR A 92 -0.74 -16.02 -11.28
N ASN A 93 -0.38 -14.86 -10.71
CA ASN A 93 0.18 -13.72 -11.44
C ASN A 93 1.71 -13.72 -11.52
N PHE A 94 2.39 -14.55 -10.72
CA PHE A 94 3.85 -14.65 -10.70
C PHE A 94 4.46 -14.95 -12.07
N PRO A 95 3.92 -15.86 -12.90
CA PRO A 95 4.43 -16.09 -14.26
C PRO A 95 4.39 -14.84 -15.15
N VAL A 96 3.38 -13.98 -15.00
CA VAL A 96 3.28 -12.71 -15.76
C VAL A 96 4.36 -11.73 -15.30
N ILE A 97 4.59 -11.63 -13.99
CA ILE A 97 5.67 -10.79 -13.44
C ILE A 97 7.04 -11.28 -13.94
N LEU A 98 7.29 -12.59 -13.90
CA LEU A 98 8.52 -13.19 -14.43
C LEU A 98 8.66 -12.93 -15.93
N LEU A 99 7.57 -13.09 -16.69
CA LEU A 99 7.54 -12.78 -18.12
C LEU A 99 7.90 -11.31 -18.35
N LEU A 100 7.33 -10.35 -17.64
CA LEU A 100 7.68 -8.93 -17.80
C LEU A 100 9.14 -8.64 -17.44
N MET A 101 9.67 -9.26 -16.39
CA MET A 101 11.07 -9.09 -15.96
C MET A 101 12.07 -9.65 -16.98
N PHE A 102 11.79 -10.81 -17.57
CA PHE A 102 12.70 -11.48 -18.51
C PHE A 102 12.46 -11.11 -19.98
N MET A 103 11.23 -10.77 -20.37
CA MET A 103 10.88 -10.38 -21.75
C MET A 103 11.43 -8.98 -22.09
N VAL A 104 11.45 -8.05 -21.14
CA VAL A 104 12.08 -6.73 -21.33
C VAL A 104 13.61 -6.80 -21.29
N ALA A 105 14.19 -7.83 -20.67
CA ALA A 105 15.64 -8.06 -20.66
C ALA A 105 16.19 -8.68 -21.97
N GLY A 106 15.32 -9.00 -22.93
CA GLY A 106 15.66 -9.65 -24.21
C GLY A 106 15.78 -8.73 -25.42
N ILE A 107 15.91 -7.41 -25.21
CA ILE A 107 16.16 -6.39 -26.25
C ILE A 107 17.34 -5.50 -25.88
#